data_AF-A0A970E8T5-F1
#
_entry.id   AF-A0A970E8T5-F1
#
_cell.length_a   1.000
_cell.length_b   1.000
_cell.length_c   1.000
_cell.angle_alpha   90.00
_cell.angle_beta   90.00
_cell.angle_gamma   90.00
#
_symmetry.space_group_name_H-M   'P 1'
#
loop_
_entity.id
_entity.type
_entity.pdbx_description
1 polymer ?
#
loop_
_entity_poly.entity_id
_entity_poly.type
_entity_poly.pdbx_seq_one_letter_code
_entity_poly.pdbx_strand_id
1 'polypeptide(L)'
;MLRDEFYRLSTREDVAKILEIEEKSLRYFLYAKKPDNMYTTFKIAKKSGGTREISAPAKELKAIQRKLAYILNLVYRVKPSVYGFFHERNIKDNASKHTRRKVILNIDLKDFFSQIHFGRVRGMLMNKPYGIGQEAATVIAQLACYKGILPQGAPSSPVLTNMICSPLDTQLTNLAKKHGLVYTRYADDITFSTFNPVFPKDIIERDLSSIIIGQELDAILKKNSFSVNPKKIFLNNNKVRQEVTGLVVNKFPNIKREYIKSIRAILHNCFKNGVYETAIDYVARGFCKNKDIEENIDNIEYRDIIILWFKSVLKGKINYIKEIRGSDDYTFLQYADQLNRLFGEEIFNVEKHNEFFNKIAYNVVILENRNKLVQGSGFFLKDVGLVTGYHVTEDRGFFMVTTYKGENIGIVSKEMNEIISDKNIDYAIYNLNNSSMEGLELGDSNEIEIGDKVTVVGYPDYIEGDTPYVHTCEVTSKTKYLGECLYTVSARIIHGASGGAVLNKDNKVIGIIKAGVVSYEEKEDVGKHGFVPIHIALKHWMSQQENQKINTEG
;
A
#
# COMPACT_ATOMS: atom_id res chain seq x y z
N MET A 1 10.68 11.33 35.76
CA MET A 1 9.63 11.53 36.78
C MET A 1 8.68 10.34 36.88
N LEU A 2 7.70 10.14 35.97
CA LEU A 2 6.74 9.02 36.06
C LEU A 2 7.38 7.63 35.96
N ARG A 3 8.39 7.48 35.11
CA ARG A 3 9.14 6.23 34.97
C ARG A 3 9.93 5.86 36.22
N ASP A 4 10.53 6.85 36.88
CA ASP A 4 11.29 6.63 38.11
C ASP A 4 10.36 6.32 39.29
N GLU A 5 9.17 6.93 39.29
CA GLU A 5 8.09 6.59 40.22
C GLU A 5 7.61 5.15 40.01
N PHE A 6 7.43 4.71 38.75
CA PHE A 6 7.08 3.33 38.44
C PHE A 6 8.09 2.32 39.00
N TYR A 7 9.40 2.61 38.91
CA TYR A 7 10.44 1.72 39.44
C TYR A 7 10.50 1.66 40.97
N ARG A 8 9.80 2.54 41.67
CA ARG A 8 9.70 2.55 43.14
C ARG A 8 8.43 1.91 43.69
N LEU A 9 7.49 1.52 42.83
CA LEU A 9 6.24 0.89 43.25
C LEU A 9 6.53 -0.36 44.08
N SER A 10 6.00 -0.41 45.29
CA SER A 10 6.20 -1.53 46.21
C SER A 10 4.88 -2.14 46.66
N THR A 11 3.87 -1.30 46.96
CA THR A 11 2.59 -1.74 47.55
C THR A 11 1.40 -1.49 46.62
N ARG A 12 0.20 -1.93 47.06
CA ARG A 12 -1.06 -1.63 46.37
C ARG A 12 -1.37 -0.13 46.37
N GLU A 13 -1.07 0.57 47.45
CA GLU A 13 -1.28 2.01 47.61
C GLU A 13 -0.46 2.80 46.58
N ASP A 14 0.78 2.38 46.32
CA ASP A 14 1.62 2.98 45.28
C ASP A 14 0.98 2.84 43.89
N VAL A 15 0.41 1.66 43.60
CA VAL A 15 -0.28 1.40 42.32
C VAL A 15 -1.56 2.24 42.21
N ALA A 16 -2.32 2.41 43.29
CA ALA A 16 -3.49 3.29 43.31
C ALA A 16 -3.10 4.75 43.01
N LYS A 17 -2.02 5.21 43.66
CA LYS A 17 -1.49 6.56 43.49
C LYS A 17 -1.04 6.85 42.06
N ILE A 18 -0.22 5.97 41.46
CA ILE A 18 0.29 6.19 40.09
C ILE A 18 -0.82 6.07 39.03
N LEU A 19 -1.89 5.33 39.31
CA LEU A 19 -3.08 5.25 38.47
C LEU A 19 -4.08 6.39 38.73
N GLU A 20 -3.80 7.26 39.70
CA GLU A 20 -4.68 8.35 40.13
C GLU A 20 -6.10 7.83 40.40
N ILE A 21 -6.20 6.79 41.24
CA ILE A 21 -7.47 6.25 41.73
C ILE A 21 -7.40 6.10 43.25
N GLU A 22 -8.54 6.24 43.91
CA GLU A 22 -8.60 5.98 45.34
C GLU A 22 -8.27 4.51 45.64
N GLU A 23 -7.48 4.28 46.69
CA GLU A 23 -7.11 2.95 47.17
C GLU A 23 -8.34 2.06 47.42
N LYS A 24 -9.39 2.65 48.01
CA LYS A 24 -10.68 1.99 48.25
C LYS A 24 -11.33 1.52 46.96
N SER A 25 -11.30 2.35 45.90
CA SER A 25 -11.81 1.97 44.58
C SER A 25 -10.99 0.83 43.98
N LEU A 26 -9.67 0.86 44.11
CA LEU A 26 -8.81 -0.22 43.64
C LEU A 26 -9.11 -1.55 44.36
N ARG A 27 -9.25 -1.53 45.69
CA ARG A 27 -9.67 -2.72 46.47
C ARG A 27 -11.01 -3.28 46.03
N TYR A 28 -11.96 -2.41 45.69
CA TYR A 28 -13.25 -2.84 45.18
C TYR A 28 -13.11 -3.65 43.88
N PHE A 29 -12.29 -3.20 42.93
CA PHE A 29 -12.03 -3.94 41.68
C PHE A 29 -11.26 -5.26 41.92
N LEU A 30 -10.32 -5.28 42.87
CA LEU A 30 -9.50 -6.46 43.13
C LEU A 30 -10.25 -7.56 43.90
N TYR A 31 -11.10 -7.19 44.85
CA TYR A 31 -11.61 -8.15 45.85
C TYR A 31 -13.14 -8.20 45.95
N ALA A 32 -13.84 -7.09 45.70
CA ALA A 32 -15.29 -7.04 45.86
C ALA A 32 -16.03 -7.38 44.56
N LYS A 33 -15.54 -6.91 43.42
CA LYS A 33 -16.12 -7.21 42.10
C LYS A 33 -15.51 -8.51 41.57
N LYS A 34 -16.33 -9.55 41.36
CA LYS A 34 -15.87 -10.80 40.76
C LYS A 34 -15.29 -10.53 39.36
N PRO A 35 -14.13 -11.13 38.99
CA PRO A 35 -13.51 -10.93 37.68
C PRO A 35 -14.45 -11.16 36.49
N ASP A 36 -15.34 -12.14 36.57
CA ASP A 36 -16.34 -12.43 35.52
C ASP A 36 -17.34 -11.28 35.31
N ASN A 37 -17.59 -10.45 36.33
CA ASN A 37 -18.45 -9.27 36.23
C ASN A 37 -17.72 -8.04 35.68
N MET A 38 -16.43 -8.17 35.35
CA MET A 38 -15.60 -7.09 34.82
C MET A 38 -15.28 -7.26 33.34
N TYR A 39 -15.69 -8.35 32.71
CA TYR A 39 -15.41 -8.65 31.30
C TYR A 39 -16.67 -9.14 30.58
N THR A 40 -16.82 -8.69 29.33
CA THR A 40 -17.79 -9.25 28.39
C THR A 40 -17.03 -10.07 27.35
N THR A 41 -17.42 -11.33 27.18
CA THR A 41 -16.78 -12.23 26.21
C THR A 41 -17.67 -12.44 25.00
N PHE A 42 -17.09 -12.29 23.81
CA PHE A 42 -17.79 -12.47 22.54
C PHE A 42 -16.85 -13.02 21.46
N LYS A 43 -17.42 -13.61 20.41
CA LYS A 43 -16.64 -14.22 19.32
C LYS A 43 -16.65 -13.32 18.08
N ILE A 44 -15.49 -13.22 17.42
CA ILE A 44 -15.32 -12.55 16.12
C ILE A 44 -14.79 -13.57 15.11
N ALA A 45 -15.28 -13.54 13.87
CA ALA A 45 -14.74 -14.37 12.79
C ALA A 45 -13.28 -14.01 12.46
N LYS A 46 -12.41 -15.02 12.34
CA LYS A 46 -11.03 -14.86 11.84
C LYS A 46 -11.05 -14.75 10.32
N LYS A 47 -10.12 -13.97 9.75
CA LYS A 47 -9.91 -13.89 8.29
C LYS A 47 -9.58 -15.26 7.65
N SER A 48 -8.94 -16.14 8.40
CA SER A 48 -8.54 -17.49 7.98
C SER A 48 -9.61 -18.56 8.22
N GLY A 49 -10.83 -18.17 8.60
CA GLY A 49 -11.85 -19.08 9.08
C GLY A 49 -11.75 -19.39 10.59
N GLY A 50 -12.87 -19.80 11.18
CA GLY A 50 -13.03 -20.02 12.62
C GLY A 50 -13.31 -18.73 13.40
N THR A 51 -13.31 -18.83 14.74
CA THR A 51 -13.62 -17.70 15.63
C THR A 51 -12.45 -17.35 16.54
N ARG A 52 -12.41 -16.08 16.96
CA ARG A 52 -11.52 -15.54 17.99
C ARG A 52 -12.40 -15.04 19.12
N GLU A 53 -12.18 -15.58 20.30
CA GLU A 53 -12.80 -15.09 21.52
C GLU A 53 -12.10 -13.79 21.97
N ILE A 54 -12.90 -12.75 22.20
CA ILE A 54 -12.48 -11.44 22.70
C ILE A 54 -13.11 -11.26 24.07
N SER A 55 -12.32 -10.90 25.06
CA SER A 55 -12.77 -10.54 26.40
C SER A 55 -12.50 -9.06 26.61
N ALA A 56 -13.53 -8.25 26.42
CA ALA A 56 -13.44 -6.81 26.58
C ALA A 56 -13.76 -6.40 28.03
N PRO A 57 -12.94 -5.54 28.66
CA PRO A 57 -13.21 -5.06 30.01
C PRO A 57 -14.42 -4.12 30.03
N ALA A 58 -15.18 -4.17 31.13
CA ALA A 58 -16.24 -3.22 31.45
C ALA A 58 -15.70 -1.78 31.53
N LYS A 59 -16.59 -0.79 31.37
CA LYS A 59 -16.23 0.63 31.22
C LYS A 59 -15.25 1.12 32.29
N GLU A 60 -15.48 0.78 33.55
CA GLU A 60 -14.66 1.25 34.67
C GLU A 60 -13.27 0.60 34.66
N LEU A 61 -13.19 -0.72 34.52
CA LEU A 61 -11.91 -1.43 34.43
C LEU A 61 -11.12 -1.00 33.19
N LYS A 62 -11.82 -0.77 32.07
CA LYS A 62 -11.23 -0.27 30.82
C LYS A 62 -10.55 1.08 31.01
N ALA A 63 -11.13 1.97 31.83
CA ALA A 63 -10.52 3.26 32.16
C ALA A 63 -9.21 3.09 32.95
N ILE A 64 -9.22 2.22 33.96
CA ILE A 64 -8.02 1.89 34.75
C ILE A 64 -6.94 1.26 33.87
N GLN A 65 -7.30 0.29 33.03
CA GLN A 65 -6.37 -0.37 32.11
C GLN A 65 -5.80 0.58 31.05
N ARG A 66 -6.54 1.62 30.64
CA ARG A 66 -6.02 2.68 29.75
C ARG A 66 -4.95 3.52 30.44
N LYS A 67 -5.19 3.94 31.69
CA LYS A 67 -4.17 4.64 32.49
C LYS A 67 -2.93 3.78 32.69
N LEU A 68 -3.13 2.51 33.05
CA LEU A 68 -2.05 1.54 33.15
C LEU A 68 -1.28 1.39 31.83
N ALA A 69 -1.98 1.23 30.71
CA ALA A 69 -1.36 1.12 29.40
C ALA A 69 -0.51 2.36 29.06
N TYR A 70 -1.00 3.56 29.35
CA TYR A 70 -0.27 4.81 29.16
C TYR A 70 1.04 4.82 29.96
N ILE A 71 0.97 4.54 31.26
CA ILE A 71 2.15 4.46 32.14
C ILE A 71 3.15 3.42 31.61
N LEU A 72 2.68 2.22 31.28
CA LEU A 72 3.54 1.14 30.79
C LEU A 72 4.23 1.49 29.46
N ASN A 73 3.56 2.23 28.56
CA ASN A 73 4.20 2.69 27.32
C ASN A 73 5.33 3.68 27.59
N LEU A 74 5.21 4.53 28.62
CA LEU A 74 6.28 5.45 29.01
C LEU A 74 7.46 4.74 29.68
N VAL A 75 7.19 3.64 30.39
CA VAL A 75 8.21 2.85 31.08
C VAL A 75 8.95 1.92 30.12
N TYR A 76 8.23 1.32 29.17
CA TYR A 76 8.77 0.34 28.24
C TYR A 76 9.76 0.98 27.25
N ARG A 77 10.99 0.48 27.22
CA ARG A 77 11.96 0.81 26.16
C ARG A 77 11.72 -0.11 24.97
N VAL A 78 11.04 0.42 23.96
CA VAL A 78 10.71 -0.33 22.74
C VAL A 78 11.97 -0.80 22.02
N LYS A 79 11.99 -2.08 21.64
CA LYS A 79 13.08 -2.67 20.86
C LYS A 79 13.00 -2.21 19.40
N PRO A 80 14.13 -1.95 18.71
CA PRO A 80 14.13 -1.52 17.31
C PRO A 80 13.41 -2.49 16.35
N SER A 81 13.36 -3.78 16.66
CA SER A 81 12.69 -4.81 15.86
C SER A 81 11.17 -4.87 16.05
N VAL A 82 10.58 -4.14 17.01
CA VAL A 82 9.16 -4.26 17.38
C VAL A 82 8.32 -3.21 16.66
N TYR A 83 7.35 -3.65 15.86
CA TYR A 83 6.48 -2.77 15.07
C TYR A 83 5.01 -2.86 15.48
N GLY A 84 4.61 -3.94 16.15
CA GLY A 84 3.24 -4.11 16.61
C GLY A 84 2.97 -3.35 17.91
N PHE A 85 1.76 -2.78 18.03
CA PHE A 85 1.27 -2.11 19.23
C PHE A 85 2.14 -0.94 19.72
N PHE A 86 2.81 -0.25 18.80
CA PHE A 86 3.58 0.96 19.09
C PHE A 86 3.08 2.10 18.20
N HIS A 87 2.76 3.24 18.80
CA HIS A 87 2.02 4.31 18.12
C HIS A 87 2.81 5.01 17.00
N GLU A 88 4.15 4.98 17.01
CA GLU A 88 4.99 5.59 15.98
C GLU A 88 5.37 4.63 14.86
N ARG A 89 4.86 3.39 14.87
CA ARG A 89 5.19 2.38 13.86
C ARG A 89 3.92 1.76 13.33
N ASN A 90 3.88 1.58 12.02
CA ASN A 90 2.76 0.97 11.33
C ASN A 90 3.21 -0.26 10.51
N ILE A 91 2.25 -0.90 9.86
CA ILE A 91 2.49 -2.09 9.03
C ILE A 91 3.40 -1.79 7.83
N LYS A 92 3.38 -0.55 7.30
CA LYS A 92 4.23 -0.13 6.18
C LYS A 92 5.68 0.00 6.62
N ASP A 93 5.93 0.52 7.81
CA ASP A 93 7.29 0.64 8.36
C ASP A 93 7.91 -0.74 8.59
N ASN A 94 7.10 -1.69 9.09
CA ASN A 94 7.52 -3.07 9.25
C ASN A 94 7.85 -3.72 7.89
N ALA A 95 6.90 -3.67 6.96
CA ALA A 95 7.06 -4.22 5.62
C ALA A 95 8.27 -3.63 4.88
N SER A 96 8.54 -2.33 5.06
CA SER A 96 9.68 -1.62 4.46
C SER A 96 11.02 -2.24 4.80
N LYS A 97 11.18 -2.84 5.99
CA LYS A 97 12.44 -3.50 6.38
C LYS A 97 12.75 -4.75 5.56
N HIS A 98 11.73 -5.36 4.96
CA HIS A 98 11.84 -6.63 4.25
C HIS A 98 11.65 -6.49 2.73
N THR A 99 11.83 -5.30 2.16
CA THR A 99 11.71 -5.10 0.72
C THR A 99 12.91 -5.66 -0.05
N ARG A 100 12.66 -6.10 -1.29
CA ARG A 100 13.69 -6.57 -2.25
C ARG A 100 14.53 -7.77 -1.75
N ARG A 101 13.99 -8.56 -0.83
CA ARG A 101 14.69 -9.70 -0.20
C ARG A 101 14.59 -10.94 -1.08
N LYS A 102 15.67 -11.72 -1.18
CA LYS A 102 15.66 -12.98 -1.95
C LYS A 102 14.76 -14.01 -1.30
N VAL A 103 14.74 -14.08 0.03
CA VAL A 103 13.90 -15.01 0.80
C VAL A 103 13.35 -14.33 2.06
N ILE A 104 12.09 -14.62 2.39
CA ILE A 104 11.38 -14.17 3.59
C ILE A 104 10.78 -15.39 4.30
N LEU A 105 10.96 -15.41 5.61
CA LEU A 105 10.33 -16.35 6.54
C LEU A 105 9.34 -15.59 7.41
N ASN A 106 8.07 -15.96 7.38
CA ASN A 106 7.04 -15.47 8.29
C ASN A 106 6.62 -16.59 9.24
N ILE A 107 6.46 -16.27 10.52
CA ILE A 107 6.05 -17.19 11.59
C ILE A 107 5.01 -16.49 12.46
N ASP A 108 3.90 -17.18 12.75
CA ASP A 108 2.84 -16.73 13.66
C ASP A 108 2.94 -17.50 14.99
N LEU A 109 2.91 -16.79 16.12
CA LEU A 109 2.85 -17.42 17.44
C LEU A 109 1.43 -17.91 17.74
N LYS A 110 1.31 -19.20 18.08
CA LYS A 110 0.00 -19.85 18.32
C LYS A 110 -0.66 -19.29 19.58
N ASP A 111 -1.91 -18.83 19.51
CA ASP A 111 -2.69 -18.39 20.68
C ASP A 111 -1.90 -17.40 21.58
N PHE A 112 -1.22 -16.44 20.94
CA PHE A 112 -0.20 -15.57 21.53
C PHE A 112 -0.55 -14.97 22.90
N PHE A 113 -1.74 -14.39 23.04
CA PHE A 113 -2.18 -13.77 24.30
C PHE A 113 -2.40 -14.78 25.42
N SER A 114 -2.96 -15.96 25.13
CA SER A 114 -3.21 -16.98 26.16
C SER A 114 -1.95 -17.71 26.62
N GLN A 115 -0.85 -17.65 25.84
CA GLN A 115 0.46 -18.13 26.30
C GLN A 115 1.10 -17.21 27.36
N ILE A 116 0.51 -16.03 27.61
CA ILE A 116 0.98 -15.07 28.59
C ILE A 116 0.07 -15.11 29.82
N HIS A 117 0.49 -15.89 30.80
CA HIS A 117 -0.22 -16.06 32.06
C HIS A 117 0.20 -15.03 33.13
N PHE A 118 -0.64 -14.89 34.15
CA PHE A 118 -0.48 -14.00 35.30
C PHE A 118 0.93 -14.03 35.90
N GLY A 119 1.48 -15.23 36.09
CA GLY A 119 2.82 -15.44 36.63
C GLY A 119 3.92 -14.80 35.78
N ARG A 120 3.81 -14.82 34.44
CA ARG A 120 4.76 -14.16 33.54
C ARG A 120 4.68 -12.64 33.63
N VAL A 121 3.47 -12.08 33.71
CA VAL A 121 3.28 -10.63 33.88
C VAL A 121 3.90 -10.18 35.20
N ARG A 122 3.52 -10.84 36.30
CA ARG A 122 4.04 -10.56 37.64
C ARG A 122 5.57 -10.72 37.69
N GLY A 123 6.09 -11.84 37.19
CA GLY A 123 7.53 -12.13 37.19
C GLY A 123 8.33 -11.14 36.34
N MET A 124 7.81 -10.73 35.17
CA MET A 124 8.44 -9.70 34.35
C MET A 124 8.55 -8.37 35.11
N LEU A 125 7.49 -7.93 35.79
CA LEU A 125 7.49 -6.68 36.56
C LEU A 125 8.46 -6.71 37.75
N MET A 126 8.59 -7.84 38.42
CA MET A 126 9.49 -8.01 39.57
C MET A 126 10.97 -8.07 39.18
N ASN A 127 11.29 -8.44 37.94
CA ASN A 127 12.67 -8.60 37.48
C ASN A 127 13.21 -7.32 36.83
N LYS A 128 14.54 -7.25 36.70
CA LYS A 128 15.20 -6.18 35.93
C LYS A 128 14.67 -6.18 34.48
N PRO A 129 14.42 -5.00 33.88
CA PRO A 129 14.80 -3.67 34.35
C PRO A 129 13.77 -2.97 35.25
N TYR A 130 12.62 -3.59 35.55
CA TYR A 130 11.53 -2.91 36.27
C TYR A 130 11.69 -3.02 37.78
N GLY A 131 11.94 -4.23 38.31
CA GLY A 131 12.34 -4.43 39.70
C GLY A 131 11.33 -3.98 40.75
N ILE A 132 10.03 -3.93 40.43
CA ILE A 132 9.01 -3.40 41.35
C ILE A 132 8.66 -4.42 42.45
N GLY A 133 8.12 -3.94 43.57
CA GLY A 133 7.77 -4.78 44.71
C GLY A 133 6.71 -5.82 44.38
N GLN A 134 6.75 -6.92 45.13
CA GLN A 134 5.90 -8.10 44.91
C GLN A 134 4.40 -7.76 44.94
N GLU A 135 3.96 -6.92 45.88
CA GLU A 135 2.56 -6.55 45.99
C GLU A 135 2.13 -5.70 44.79
N ALA A 136 2.88 -4.66 44.45
CA ALA A 136 2.61 -3.83 43.27
C ALA A 136 2.54 -4.64 41.97
N ALA A 137 3.49 -5.55 41.74
CA ALA A 137 3.49 -6.44 40.58
C ALA A 137 2.27 -7.37 40.54
N THR A 138 1.83 -7.86 41.70
CA THR A 138 0.64 -8.72 41.82
C THR A 138 -0.62 -7.94 41.47
N VAL A 139 -0.77 -6.72 42.00
CA VAL A 139 -1.92 -5.84 41.72
C VAL A 139 -2.00 -5.48 40.23
N ILE A 140 -0.89 -5.09 39.61
CA ILE A 140 -0.85 -4.78 38.18
C ILE A 140 -1.23 -6.02 37.35
N ALA A 141 -0.72 -7.19 37.71
CA ALA A 141 -1.08 -8.44 37.04
C ALA A 141 -2.56 -8.80 37.24
N GLN A 142 -3.17 -8.53 38.41
CA GLN A 142 -4.59 -8.75 38.67
C GLN A 142 -5.48 -7.81 37.84
N LEU A 143 -5.06 -6.55 37.68
CA LEU A 143 -5.76 -5.59 36.84
C LEU A 143 -5.67 -5.95 35.35
N ALA A 144 -4.55 -6.53 34.90
CA ALA A 144 -4.29 -6.81 33.50
C ALA A 144 -4.82 -8.16 33.02
N CYS A 145 -4.76 -9.19 33.87
CA CYS A 145 -5.13 -10.55 33.49
C CYS A 145 -6.60 -10.86 33.79
N TYR A 146 -7.20 -11.68 32.94
CA TYR A 146 -8.51 -12.27 33.12
C TYR A 146 -8.40 -13.79 32.98
N LYS A 147 -9.01 -14.54 33.91
CA LYS A 147 -8.89 -16.01 33.98
C LYS A 147 -7.44 -16.51 33.91
N GLY A 148 -6.54 -15.77 34.56
CA GLY A 148 -5.11 -16.12 34.66
C GLY A 148 -4.26 -15.80 33.43
N ILE A 149 -4.80 -15.20 32.37
CA ILE A 149 -4.07 -14.85 31.14
C ILE A 149 -4.31 -13.40 30.72
N LEU A 150 -3.50 -12.86 29.80
CA LEU A 150 -3.81 -11.58 29.17
C LEU A 150 -5.01 -11.74 28.20
N PRO A 151 -6.11 -11.00 28.39
CA PRO A 151 -7.25 -11.08 27.50
C PRO A 151 -7.01 -10.31 26.21
N GLN A 152 -7.55 -10.83 25.11
CA GLN A 152 -7.67 -10.09 23.86
C GLN A 152 -8.81 -9.07 24.00
N GLY A 153 -8.50 -7.78 23.88
CA GLY A 153 -9.48 -6.69 24.01
C GLY A 153 -9.23 -5.73 25.18
N ALA A 154 -8.35 -6.09 26.13
CA ALA A 154 -7.93 -5.18 27.19
C ALA A 154 -6.91 -4.14 26.71
N PRO A 155 -7.04 -2.85 27.09
CA PRO A 155 -6.11 -1.79 26.70
C PRO A 155 -4.65 -2.00 27.13
N SER A 156 -4.39 -2.68 28.25
CA SER A 156 -3.04 -2.92 28.77
C SER A 156 -2.35 -4.14 28.17
N SER A 157 -3.10 -5.12 27.64
CA SER A 157 -2.53 -6.34 27.05
C SER A 157 -1.50 -6.06 25.95
N PRO A 158 -1.73 -5.16 24.97
CA PRO A 158 -0.78 -4.88 23.90
C PRO A 158 0.63 -4.51 24.39
N VAL A 159 0.75 -3.51 25.27
CA VAL A 159 2.05 -3.07 25.80
C VAL A 159 2.69 -4.15 26.67
N LEU A 160 1.91 -4.87 27.48
CA LEU A 160 2.41 -5.97 28.30
C LEU A 160 2.98 -7.12 27.45
N THR A 161 2.34 -7.47 26.32
CA THR A 161 2.88 -8.47 25.41
C THR A 161 4.24 -8.07 24.84
N ASN A 162 4.42 -6.80 24.51
CA ASN A 162 5.70 -6.28 24.02
C ASN A 162 6.77 -6.29 25.11
N MET A 163 6.43 -5.89 26.33
CA MET A 163 7.35 -5.94 27.47
C MET A 163 7.82 -7.37 27.75
N ILE A 164 6.91 -8.35 27.69
CA ILE A 164 7.19 -9.77 27.91
C ILE A 164 8.04 -10.37 26.78
N CYS A 165 7.84 -9.91 25.54
CA CYS A 165 8.63 -10.36 24.40
C CYS A 165 10.03 -9.72 24.32
N SER A 166 10.36 -8.74 25.16
CA SER A 166 11.66 -8.05 25.10
C SER A 166 12.90 -8.96 25.16
N PRO A 167 12.93 -10.04 25.99
CA PRO A 167 14.02 -11.03 25.95
C PRO A 167 14.03 -11.85 24.66
N LEU A 168 12.86 -12.27 24.17
CA LEU A 168 12.69 -12.97 22.89
C LEU A 168 13.23 -12.11 21.74
N ASP A 169 12.81 -10.85 21.66
CA ASP A 169 13.23 -9.91 20.62
C ASP A 169 14.75 -9.72 20.62
N THR A 170 15.37 -9.69 21.81
CA THR A 170 16.82 -9.57 21.95
C THR A 170 17.53 -10.81 21.40
N GLN A 171 17.05 -12.00 21.75
CA GLN A 171 17.62 -13.28 21.30
C GLN A 171 17.44 -13.48 19.79
N LEU A 172 16.25 -13.20 19.25
CA LEU A 172 15.98 -13.31 17.82
C LEU A 172 16.72 -12.25 17.00
N THR A 173 16.91 -11.04 17.53
CA THR A 173 17.77 -10.03 16.90
C THR A 173 19.22 -10.51 16.81
N ASN A 174 19.74 -11.15 17.88
CA ASN A 174 21.10 -11.68 17.87
C ASN A 174 21.24 -12.87 16.91
N LEU A 175 20.25 -13.77 16.87
CA LEU A 175 20.19 -14.86 15.89
C LEU A 175 20.18 -14.32 14.45
N ALA A 176 19.36 -13.30 14.18
CA ALA A 176 19.34 -12.65 12.88
C ALA A 176 20.69 -12.06 12.50
N LYS A 177 21.33 -11.32 13.42
CA LYS A 177 22.66 -10.74 13.21
C LYS A 177 23.71 -11.81 12.92
N LYS A 178 23.73 -12.91 13.69
CA LYS A 178 24.66 -14.05 13.50
C LYS A 178 24.62 -14.59 12.07
N HIS A 179 23.44 -14.62 11.45
CA HIS A 179 23.26 -15.16 10.10
C HIS A 179 23.04 -14.08 9.01
N GLY A 180 23.29 -12.80 9.30
CA GLY A 180 23.11 -11.72 8.32
C GLY A 180 21.66 -11.51 7.86
N LEU A 181 20.69 -11.79 8.72
CA LEU A 181 19.26 -11.62 8.45
C LEU A 181 18.73 -10.30 9.01
N VAL A 182 17.60 -9.85 8.45
CA VAL A 182 16.78 -8.80 9.06
C VAL A 182 15.63 -9.45 9.82
N TYR A 183 15.40 -9.00 11.04
CA TYR A 183 14.34 -9.49 11.92
C TYR A 183 13.41 -8.36 12.36
N THR A 184 12.11 -8.62 12.32
CA THR A 184 11.08 -7.78 12.95
C THR A 184 9.98 -8.63 13.58
N ARG A 185 9.23 -8.02 14.51
CA ARG A 185 8.02 -8.58 15.10
C ARG A 185 6.88 -7.56 15.10
N TYR A 186 5.73 -7.99 14.60
CA TYR A 186 4.47 -7.26 14.66
C TYR A 186 3.45 -8.07 15.46
N ALA A 187 3.28 -7.75 16.74
CA ALA A 187 2.47 -8.55 17.66
C ALA A 187 2.97 -10.01 17.71
N ASP A 188 2.15 -10.96 17.25
CA ASP A 188 2.41 -12.39 17.12
C ASP A 188 3.12 -12.80 15.81
N ASP A 189 3.13 -11.91 14.80
CA ASP A 189 3.82 -12.15 13.54
C ASP A 189 5.31 -11.83 13.67
N ILE A 190 6.16 -12.82 13.44
CA ILE A 190 7.61 -12.70 13.35
C ILE A 190 8.02 -12.81 11.88
N THR A 191 8.92 -11.92 11.44
CA THR A 191 9.47 -11.95 10.09
C THR A 191 10.99 -11.94 10.11
N PHE A 192 11.59 -12.88 9.39
CA PHE A 192 13.00 -12.85 9.02
C PHE A 192 13.16 -12.70 7.52
N SER A 193 14.20 -12.02 7.07
CA SER A 193 14.49 -11.93 5.63
C SER A 193 15.97 -11.80 5.32
N THR A 194 16.34 -12.12 4.09
CA THR A 194 17.74 -12.09 3.64
C THR A 194 17.88 -11.76 2.15
N PHE A 195 19.06 -11.25 1.79
CA PHE A 195 19.49 -11.17 0.39
C PHE A 195 20.15 -12.46 -0.11
N ASN A 196 20.41 -13.42 0.78
CA ASN A 196 20.91 -14.74 0.40
C ASN A 196 19.76 -15.62 -0.16
N PRO A 197 19.92 -16.33 -1.28
CA PRO A 197 18.93 -17.29 -1.76
C PRO A 197 18.72 -18.50 -0.83
N VAL A 198 19.68 -18.80 0.05
CA VAL A 198 19.61 -19.93 0.99
C VAL A 198 19.34 -19.40 2.40
N PHE A 199 18.35 -19.98 3.08
CA PHE A 199 18.04 -19.67 4.46
C PHE A 199 18.84 -20.58 5.42
N PRO A 200 19.33 -20.07 6.57
CA PRO A 200 20.08 -20.89 7.53
C PRO A 200 19.24 -22.03 8.13
N LYS A 201 19.79 -23.25 8.11
CA LYS A 201 19.15 -24.46 8.68
C LYS A 201 18.90 -24.35 10.19
N ASP A 202 19.75 -23.62 10.91
CA ASP A 202 19.59 -23.35 12.34
C ASP A 202 18.29 -22.59 12.68
N ILE A 203 17.67 -21.97 11.67
CA ILE A 203 16.43 -21.21 11.80
C ILE A 203 15.27 -21.94 11.15
N ILE A 204 15.43 -22.40 9.91
CA ILE A 204 14.38 -23.08 9.17
C ILE A 204 15.01 -24.05 8.17
N GLU A 205 14.43 -25.24 8.07
CA GLU A 205 14.78 -26.21 7.04
C GLU A 205 13.53 -26.59 6.25
N ARG A 206 13.70 -26.72 4.94
CA ARG A 206 12.65 -27.22 4.06
C ARG A 206 12.97 -28.67 3.73
N ASP A 207 12.14 -29.58 4.23
CA ASP A 207 12.26 -31.01 3.97
C ASP A 207 11.11 -31.45 3.06
N LEU A 208 11.44 -31.74 1.79
CA LEU A 208 10.50 -32.09 0.73
C LEU A 208 9.34 -31.08 0.62
N SER A 209 8.19 -31.39 1.22
CA SER A 209 6.97 -30.59 1.24
C SER A 209 6.69 -29.91 2.59
N SER A 210 7.51 -30.18 3.61
CA SER A 210 7.33 -29.67 4.96
C SER A 210 8.35 -28.57 5.30
N ILE A 211 7.96 -27.71 6.25
CA ILE A 211 8.84 -26.69 6.80
C ILE A 211 9.06 -27.03 8.27
N ILE A 212 10.33 -27.20 8.64
CA ILE A 212 10.76 -27.58 9.98
C ILE A 212 11.49 -26.38 10.59
N ILE A 213 11.17 -26.06 11.86
CA ILE A 213 11.88 -25.02 12.60
C ILE A 213 13.25 -25.56 13.00
N GLY A 214 14.29 -24.78 12.68
CA GLY A 214 15.66 -25.10 13.03
C GLY A 214 15.90 -25.06 14.55
N GLN A 215 16.93 -25.78 14.98
CA GLN A 215 17.20 -26.04 16.40
C GLN A 215 17.39 -24.76 17.23
N GLU A 216 18.10 -23.75 16.71
CA GLU A 216 18.37 -22.52 17.47
C GLU A 216 17.10 -21.67 17.64
N LEU A 217 16.30 -21.55 16.58
CA LEU A 217 15.03 -20.82 16.66
C LEU A 217 14.05 -21.51 17.62
N ASP A 218 13.92 -22.84 17.52
CA ASP A 218 13.06 -23.62 18.42
C ASP A 218 13.50 -23.49 19.89
N ALA A 219 14.81 -23.57 20.16
CA ALA A 219 15.36 -23.40 21.51
C ALA A 219 15.03 -22.01 22.09
N ILE A 220 15.16 -20.94 21.29
CA ILE A 220 14.80 -19.57 21.72
C ILE A 220 13.29 -19.45 22.00
N LEU A 221 12.44 -19.99 21.13
CA LEU A 221 10.99 -19.93 21.30
C LEU A 221 10.53 -20.68 22.57
N LYS A 222 11.03 -21.91 22.78
CA LYS A 222 10.76 -22.72 23.97
C LYS A 222 11.26 -22.05 25.25
N LYS A 223 12.47 -21.47 25.23
CA LYS A 223 13.04 -20.72 26.35
C LYS A 223 12.15 -19.53 26.78
N ASN A 224 11.47 -18.90 25.83
CA ASN A 224 10.53 -17.80 26.09
C ASN A 224 9.08 -18.27 26.23
N SER A 225 8.84 -19.58 26.37
CA SER A 225 7.51 -20.18 26.52
C SER A 225 6.53 -19.75 25.43
N PHE A 226 6.99 -19.80 24.18
CA PHE A 226 6.16 -19.56 23.01
C PHE A 226 6.20 -20.75 22.05
N SER A 227 5.01 -21.14 21.60
CA SER A 227 4.79 -22.10 20.52
C SER A 227 4.41 -21.38 19.23
N VAL A 228 4.83 -21.92 18.09
CA VAL A 228 4.44 -21.43 16.76
C VAL A 228 3.17 -22.10 16.27
N ASN A 229 2.53 -21.51 15.27
CA ASN A 229 1.47 -22.13 14.50
C ASN A 229 2.04 -22.79 13.24
N PRO A 230 2.12 -24.13 13.16
CA PRO A 230 2.75 -24.82 12.02
C PRO A 230 2.08 -24.53 10.68
N LYS A 231 0.78 -24.20 10.67
CA LYS A 231 0.02 -23.86 9.46
C LYS A 231 0.28 -22.44 8.95
N LYS A 232 1.01 -21.64 9.71
CA LYS A 232 1.33 -20.24 9.41
C LYS A 232 2.83 -19.98 9.42
N ILE A 233 3.59 -20.97 8.98
CA ILE A 233 5.01 -20.82 8.69
C ILE A 233 5.13 -20.73 7.17
N PHE A 234 5.63 -19.61 6.68
CA PHE A 234 5.76 -19.36 5.24
C PHE A 234 7.20 -19.00 4.91
N LEU A 235 7.81 -19.76 4.00
CA LEU A 235 9.16 -19.49 3.49
C LEU A 235 9.07 -19.21 1.98
N ASN A 236 9.14 -17.94 1.62
CA ASN A 236 8.88 -17.47 0.25
C ASN A 236 10.11 -16.80 -0.36
N ASN A 237 10.49 -17.26 -1.56
CA ASN A 237 11.51 -16.59 -2.36
C ASN A 237 10.92 -15.41 -3.16
N ASN A 238 11.79 -14.63 -3.80
CA ASN A 238 11.40 -13.44 -4.57
C ASN A 238 10.71 -13.74 -5.91
N LYS A 239 10.63 -15.00 -6.34
CA LYS A 239 9.91 -15.42 -7.56
C LYS A 239 8.41 -15.55 -7.31
N VAL A 240 8.00 -15.76 -6.06
CA VAL A 240 6.60 -15.77 -5.64
C VAL A 240 6.26 -14.47 -4.90
N ARG A 241 4.97 -14.24 -4.67
CA ARG A 241 4.53 -13.09 -3.87
C ARG A 241 5.05 -13.22 -2.45
N GLN A 242 5.83 -12.25 -2.00
CA GLN A 242 6.30 -12.12 -0.64
C GLN A 242 5.42 -11.13 0.11
N GLU A 243 5.04 -11.48 1.34
CA GLU A 243 4.16 -10.66 2.15
C GLU A 243 4.72 -10.44 3.56
N VAL A 244 4.52 -9.24 4.10
CA VAL A 244 4.79 -8.91 5.50
C VAL A 244 3.61 -8.10 6.03
N THR A 245 2.99 -8.57 7.11
CA THR A 245 1.81 -7.94 7.72
C THR A 245 0.68 -7.63 6.72
N GLY A 246 0.52 -8.49 5.71
CA GLY A 246 -0.50 -8.36 4.66
C GLY A 246 -0.15 -7.43 3.49
N LEU A 247 1.04 -6.81 3.49
CA LEU A 247 1.55 -6.00 2.38
C LEU A 247 2.53 -6.82 1.52
N VAL A 248 2.48 -6.61 0.21
CA VAL A 248 3.43 -7.19 -0.75
C VAL A 248 4.76 -6.44 -0.64
N VAL A 249 5.89 -7.16 -0.59
CA VAL A 249 7.21 -6.54 -0.34
C VAL A 249 8.28 -6.86 -1.37
N ASN A 250 7.95 -7.56 -2.47
CA ASN A 250 8.94 -7.96 -3.49
C ASN A 250 9.81 -6.80 -4.00
N LYS A 251 9.26 -5.58 -4.13
CA LYS A 251 9.99 -4.38 -4.57
C LYS A 251 9.94 -3.24 -3.55
N PHE A 252 8.74 -2.90 -3.10
CA PHE A 252 8.43 -1.90 -2.09
C PHE A 252 7.12 -2.33 -1.39
N PRO A 253 6.77 -1.80 -0.20
CA PRO A 253 5.53 -2.17 0.47
C PRO A 253 4.35 -1.71 -0.37
N ASN A 254 3.52 -2.66 -0.79
CA ASN A 254 2.36 -2.36 -1.63
C ASN A 254 1.15 -3.18 -1.20
N ILE A 255 -0.02 -2.72 -1.62
CA ILE A 255 -1.29 -3.40 -1.38
C ILE A 255 -1.46 -4.54 -2.39
N LYS A 256 -2.12 -5.61 -1.97
CA LYS A 256 -2.53 -6.70 -2.85
C LYS A 256 -3.43 -6.20 -3.97
N ARG A 257 -3.19 -6.67 -5.20
CA ARG A 257 -3.98 -6.28 -6.38
C ARG A 257 -5.47 -6.60 -6.22
N GLU A 258 -5.77 -7.70 -5.52
CA GLU A 258 -7.12 -8.16 -5.20
C GLU A 258 -7.90 -7.12 -4.37
N TYR A 259 -7.22 -6.42 -3.46
CA TYR A 259 -7.84 -5.37 -2.65
C TYR A 259 -8.23 -4.16 -3.51
N ILE A 260 -7.32 -3.70 -4.38
CA ILE A 260 -7.57 -2.60 -5.33
C ILE A 260 -8.73 -2.97 -6.28
N LYS A 261 -8.71 -4.18 -6.84
CA LYS A 261 -9.80 -4.69 -7.68
C LYS A 261 -11.15 -4.72 -6.95
N SER A 262 -11.16 -5.10 -5.66
CA SER A 262 -12.39 -5.13 -4.88
C SER A 262 -12.99 -3.73 -4.70
N ILE A 263 -12.16 -2.70 -4.48
CA ILE A 263 -12.64 -1.32 -4.35
C ILE A 263 -13.19 -0.81 -5.68
N ARG A 264 -12.47 -1.05 -6.78
CA ARG A 264 -12.94 -0.72 -8.13
C ARG A 264 -14.32 -1.32 -8.40
N ALA A 265 -14.51 -2.60 -8.08
CA ALA A 265 -15.78 -3.29 -8.28
C ALA A 265 -16.91 -2.70 -7.42
N ILE A 266 -16.64 -2.38 -6.15
CA ILE A 266 -17.62 -1.77 -5.26
C ILE A 266 -18.03 -0.38 -5.76
N LEU A 267 -17.07 0.49 -6.11
CA LEU A 267 -17.36 1.83 -6.62
C LEU A 267 -18.15 1.78 -7.92
N HIS A 268 -17.76 0.91 -8.86
CA HIS A 268 -18.52 0.67 -10.09
C HIS A 268 -19.97 0.26 -9.82
N ASN A 269 -20.19 -0.68 -8.88
CA ASN A 269 -21.54 -1.09 -8.50
C ASN A 269 -22.34 0.05 -7.86
N CYS A 270 -21.70 0.92 -7.07
CA CYS A 270 -22.36 2.09 -6.50
C CYS A 270 -22.86 3.05 -7.59
N PHE A 271 -22.04 3.31 -8.62
CA PHE A 271 -22.46 4.15 -9.75
C PHE A 271 -23.54 3.50 -10.61
N LYS A 272 -23.49 2.18 -10.78
CA LYS A 272 -24.44 1.45 -11.65
C LYS A 272 -25.79 1.21 -10.98
N ASN A 273 -25.78 0.79 -9.71
CA ASN A 273 -26.95 0.26 -9.02
C ASN A 273 -27.44 1.17 -7.89
N GLY A 274 -26.65 2.15 -7.47
CA GLY A 274 -26.90 2.93 -6.26
C GLY A 274 -26.09 2.46 -5.05
N VAL A 275 -25.85 3.38 -4.13
CA VAL A 275 -25.04 3.16 -2.91
C VAL A 275 -25.72 2.20 -1.96
N TYR A 276 -27.04 2.36 -1.77
CA TYR A 276 -27.82 1.57 -0.82
C TYR A 276 -27.91 0.10 -1.23
N GLU A 277 -28.21 -0.14 -2.50
CA GLU A 277 -28.33 -1.47 -3.12
C GLU A 277 -26.98 -2.20 -3.06
N THR A 278 -25.89 -1.46 -3.32
CA THR A 278 -24.53 -2.01 -3.20
C THR A 278 -24.16 -2.31 -1.75
N ALA A 279 -24.62 -1.51 -0.79
CA ALA A 279 -24.41 -1.77 0.63
C ALA A 279 -25.15 -3.05 1.08
N ILE A 280 -26.37 -3.28 0.60
CA ILE A 280 -27.13 -4.52 0.86
C ILE A 280 -26.38 -5.74 0.32
N ASP A 281 -25.96 -5.72 -0.95
CA ASP A 281 -25.17 -6.82 -1.54
C ASP A 281 -23.85 -7.05 -0.77
N TYR A 282 -23.20 -5.98 -0.32
CA TYR A 282 -22.00 -6.06 0.50
C TYR A 282 -22.25 -6.77 1.85
N VAL A 283 -23.38 -6.48 2.50
CA VAL A 283 -23.81 -7.14 3.75
C VAL A 283 -24.16 -8.61 3.48
N ALA A 284 -24.97 -8.89 2.45
CA ALA A 284 -25.39 -10.24 2.07
C ALA A 284 -24.21 -11.19 1.77
N ARG A 285 -23.10 -10.65 1.25
CA ARG A 285 -21.84 -11.40 1.03
C ARG A 285 -21.02 -11.65 2.30
N GLY A 286 -21.52 -11.23 3.47
CA GLY A 286 -20.85 -11.42 4.76
C GLY A 286 -19.66 -10.48 4.99
N PHE A 287 -19.58 -9.35 4.27
CA PHE A 287 -18.50 -8.39 4.47
C PHE A 287 -18.80 -7.34 5.56
N CYS A 288 -20.05 -7.27 6.02
CA CYS A 288 -20.42 -6.45 7.17
C CYS A 288 -19.92 -7.09 8.48
N LYS A 289 -19.48 -6.26 9.42
CA LYS A 289 -19.13 -6.67 10.79
C LYS A 289 -19.88 -5.87 11.85
N ASN A 290 -20.73 -4.95 11.42
CA ASN A 290 -21.55 -4.14 12.31
C ASN A 290 -22.90 -4.85 12.46
N LYS A 291 -23.12 -5.46 13.63
CA LYS A 291 -24.34 -6.21 13.91
C LYS A 291 -25.60 -5.37 13.78
N ASP A 292 -25.54 -4.11 14.20
CA ASP A 292 -26.68 -3.19 14.12
C ASP A 292 -27.12 -2.95 12.67
N ILE A 293 -26.16 -2.84 11.75
CA ILE A 293 -26.42 -2.72 10.31
C ILE A 293 -26.94 -4.04 9.74
N GLU A 294 -26.37 -5.16 10.17
CA GLU A 294 -26.77 -6.49 9.69
C GLU A 294 -28.20 -6.84 10.13
N GLU A 295 -28.58 -6.52 11.36
CA GLU A 295 -29.91 -6.76 11.93
C GLU A 295 -30.99 -5.85 11.32
N ASN A 296 -30.63 -4.64 10.89
CA ASN A 296 -31.56 -3.65 10.34
C ASN A 296 -31.44 -3.46 8.82
N ILE A 297 -30.77 -4.37 8.09
CA ILE A 297 -30.48 -4.19 6.66
C ILE A 297 -31.75 -4.09 5.79
N ASP A 298 -32.82 -4.77 6.21
CA ASP A 298 -34.12 -4.78 5.52
C ASP A 298 -35.08 -3.69 6.03
N ASN A 299 -34.68 -2.91 7.04
CA ASN A 299 -35.50 -1.84 7.60
C ASN A 299 -35.32 -0.54 6.79
N ILE A 300 -36.38 -0.10 6.11
CA ILE A 300 -36.36 1.10 5.28
C ILE A 300 -36.01 2.38 6.06
N GLU A 301 -36.35 2.45 7.35
CA GLU A 301 -36.02 3.60 8.21
C GLU A 301 -34.51 3.73 8.44
N TYR A 302 -33.74 2.64 8.25
CA TYR A 302 -32.29 2.62 8.40
C TYR A 302 -31.55 2.98 7.11
N ARG A 303 -32.25 3.27 6.01
CA ARG A 303 -31.65 3.52 4.70
C ARG A 303 -30.50 4.54 4.76
N ASP A 304 -30.74 5.71 5.37
CA ASP A 304 -29.73 6.77 5.46
C ASP A 304 -28.56 6.38 6.39
N ILE A 305 -28.85 5.67 7.48
CA ILE A 305 -27.85 5.14 8.40
C ILE A 305 -26.93 4.15 7.68
N ILE A 306 -27.50 3.26 6.87
CA ILE A 306 -26.77 2.27 6.06
C ILE A 306 -25.90 2.97 5.03
N ILE A 307 -26.42 4.00 4.33
CA ILE A 307 -25.64 4.80 3.38
C ILE A 307 -24.45 5.48 4.07
N LEU A 308 -24.66 6.11 5.24
CA LEU A 308 -23.60 6.79 6.01
C LEU A 308 -22.55 5.80 6.55
N TRP A 309 -22.99 4.63 7.01
CA TRP A 309 -22.08 3.55 7.39
C TRP A 309 -21.25 3.09 6.19
N PHE A 310 -21.89 2.86 5.04
CA PHE A 310 -21.21 2.35 3.87
C PHE A 310 -20.23 3.37 3.27
N LYS A 311 -20.57 4.66 3.31
CA LYS A 311 -19.64 5.77 3.05
C LYS A 311 -18.39 5.67 3.93
N SER A 312 -18.57 5.42 5.23
CA SER A 312 -17.44 5.25 6.17
C SER A 312 -16.60 4.02 5.84
N VAL A 313 -17.22 2.92 5.38
CA VAL A 313 -16.53 1.72 4.88
C VAL A 313 -15.67 2.04 3.66
N LEU A 314 -16.23 2.73 2.66
CA LEU A 314 -15.51 3.12 1.44
C LEU A 314 -14.37 4.10 1.74
N LYS A 315 -14.64 5.13 2.56
CA LYS A 315 -13.64 6.09 3.03
C LYS A 315 -12.47 5.38 3.70
N GLY A 316 -12.74 4.43 4.59
CA GLY A 316 -11.69 3.64 5.26
C GLY A 316 -10.87 2.80 4.29
N LYS A 317 -11.52 2.18 3.29
CA LYS A 317 -10.83 1.38 2.27
C LYS A 317 -9.91 2.24 1.38
N ILE A 318 -10.36 3.42 0.98
CA ILE A 318 -9.58 4.35 0.15
C ILE A 318 -8.45 5.00 0.96
N ASN A 319 -8.71 5.36 2.23
CA ASN A 319 -7.65 5.84 3.14
C ASN A 319 -6.53 4.82 3.32
N TYR A 320 -6.85 3.53 3.38
CA TYR A 320 -5.81 2.50 3.44
C TYR A 320 -4.89 2.52 2.20
N ILE A 321 -5.40 2.86 1.02
CA ILE A 321 -4.57 3.10 -0.17
C ILE A 321 -3.65 4.29 0.06
N LYS A 322 -4.21 5.41 0.53
CA LYS A 322 -3.45 6.63 0.86
C LYS A 322 -2.30 6.37 1.84
N GLU A 323 -2.56 5.65 2.93
CA GLU A 323 -1.56 5.36 3.96
C GLU A 323 -0.38 4.55 3.39
N ILE A 324 -0.66 3.55 2.55
CA ILE A 324 0.38 2.66 2.01
C ILE A 324 1.08 3.29 0.81
N ARG A 325 0.35 3.82 -0.17
CA ARG A 325 0.91 4.29 -1.45
C ARG A 325 1.24 5.79 -1.45
N GLY A 326 0.63 6.58 -0.57
CA GLY A 326 0.82 8.03 -0.46
C GLY A 326 -0.42 8.82 -0.89
N SER A 327 -0.48 10.10 -0.52
CA SER A 327 -1.53 11.04 -0.94
C SER A 327 -1.50 11.35 -2.42
N ASP A 328 -0.32 11.25 -3.04
CA ASP A 328 -0.12 11.64 -4.43
C ASP A 328 -0.22 10.43 -5.38
N ASP A 329 -0.55 9.25 -4.85
CA ASP A 329 -0.73 8.05 -5.66
C ASP A 329 -2.01 8.16 -6.51
N TYR A 330 -1.86 8.00 -7.81
CA TYR A 330 -2.97 8.12 -8.77
C TYR A 330 -4.12 7.15 -8.51
N THR A 331 -3.84 5.92 -8.06
CA THR A 331 -4.92 4.95 -7.75
C THR A 331 -5.73 5.42 -6.54
N PHE A 332 -5.06 5.96 -5.51
CA PHE A 332 -5.77 6.59 -4.39
C PHE A 332 -6.61 7.78 -4.86
N LEU A 333 -5.99 8.72 -5.58
CA LEU A 333 -6.65 9.96 -6.00
C LEU A 333 -7.87 9.69 -6.92
N GLN A 334 -7.74 8.75 -7.85
CA GLN A 334 -8.85 8.33 -8.72
C GLN A 334 -10.05 7.81 -7.91
N TYR A 335 -9.82 6.95 -6.91
CA TYR A 335 -10.92 6.43 -6.09
C TYR A 335 -11.44 7.45 -5.08
N ALA A 336 -10.58 8.36 -4.63
CA ALA A 336 -10.97 9.49 -3.79
C ALA A 336 -11.92 10.43 -4.55
N ASP A 337 -11.61 10.79 -5.80
CA ASP A 337 -12.50 11.60 -6.65
C ASP A 337 -13.82 10.87 -6.93
N GLN A 338 -13.78 9.58 -7.28
CA GLN A 338 -14.99 8.77 -7.45
C GLN A 338 -15.86 8.77 -6.19
N LEU A 339 -15.26 8.70 -5.00
CA LEU A 339 -16.01 8.74 -3.75
C LEU A 339 -16.63 10.12 -3.51
N ASN A 340 -15.88 11.20 -3.74
CA ASN A 340 -16.41 12.56 -3.64
C ASN A 340 -17.63 12.75 -4.55
N ARG A 341 -17.52 12.32 -5.81
CA ARG A 341 -18.60 12.38 -6.80
C ARG A 341 -19.82 11.55 -6.41
N LEU A 342 -19.59 10.35 -5.87
CA LEU A 342 -20.67 9.45 -5.46
C LEU A 342 -21.55 10.04 -4.35
N PHE A 343 -20.96 10.85 -3.47
CA PHE A 343 -21.68 11.47 -2.33
C PHE A 343 -21.95 12.97 -2.51
N GLY A 344 -21.44 13.60 -3.57
CA GLY A 344 -21.62 15.03 -3.83
C GLY A 344 -20.94 15.95 -2.81
N GLU A 345 -19.89 15.49 -2.15
CA GLU A 345 -19.17 16.25 -1.11
C GLU A 345 -17.66 15.98 -1.13
N GLU A 346 -16.87 16.90 -0.57
CA GLU A 346 -15.42 16.73 -0.45
C GLU A 346 -15.06 15.83 0.74
N ILE A 347 -14.94 14.53 0.49
CA ILE A 347 -14.47 13.55 1.50
C ILE A 347 -12.93 13.55 1.57
N PHE A 348 -12.29 13.75 0.42
CA PHE A 348 -10.85 13.86 0.23
C PHE A 348 -10.53 15.08 -0.62
N ASN A 349 -9.49 15.84 -0.25
CA ASN A 349 -8.97 16.86 -1.15
C ASN A 349 -8.22 16.19 -2.31
N VAL A 350 -8.72 16.44 -3.52
CA VAL A 350 -8.19 15.92 -4.80
C VAL A 350 -7.99 17.04 -5.83
N GLU A 351 -7.98 18.31 -5.43
CA GLU A 351 -7.96 19.46 -6.35
C GLU A 351 -6.82 19.39 -7.36
N LYS A 352 -5.58 19.23 -6.87
CA LYS A 352 -4.38 19.09 -7.71
C LYS A 352 -4.46 17.92 -8.70
N HIS A 353 -5.13 16.85 -8.30
CA HIS A 353 -5.34 15.70 -9.16
C HIS A 353 -6.37 16.00 -10.23
N ASN A 354 -7.46 16.67 -9.90
CA ASN A 354 -8.49 17.04 -10.85
C ASN A 354 -7.97 18.04 -11.87
N GLU A 355 -7.15 19.01 -11.47
CA GLU A 355 -6.43 19.89 -12.39
C GLU A 355 -5.53 19.10 -13.35
N PHE A 356 -4.70 18.20 -12.81
CA PHE A 356 -3.86 17.33 -13.63
C PHE A 356 -4.68 16.45 -14.59
N PHE A 357 -5.71 15.77 -14.09
CA PHE A 357 -6.55 14.88 -14.91
C PHE A 357 -7.30 15.65 -15.97
N ASN A 358 -7.80 16.85 -15.67
CA ASN A 358 -8.40 17.72 -16.68
C ASN A 358 -7.36 18.09 -17.75
N LYS A 359 -6.14 18.47 -17.35
CA LYS A 359 -5.06 18.76 -18.30
C LYS A 359 -4.75 17.54 -19.19
N ILE A 360 -4.69 16.33 -18.62
CA ILE A 360 -4.50 15.10 -19.40
C ILE A 360 -5.68 14.78 -20.31
N ALA A 361 -6.90 14.89 -19.80
CA ALA A 361 -8.16 14.61 -20.49
C ALA A 361 -8.29 15.38 -21.81
N TYR A 362 -7.84 16.63 -21.84
CA TYR A 362 -7.88 17.47 -23.02
C TYR A 362 -6.65 17.28 -23.90
N ASN A 363 -5.47 17.09 -23.32
CA ASN A 363 -4.22 17.12 -24.09
C ASN A 363 -3.67 15.75 -24.50
N VAL A 364 -4.20 14.63 -23.99
CA VAL A 364 -3.84 13.29 -24.43
C VAL A 364 -5.02 12.68 -25.16
N VAL A 365 -4.77 12.20 -26.37
CA VAL A 365 -5.79 11.81 -27.36
C VAL A 365 -5.59 10.38 -27.85
N ILE A 366 -6.66 9.82 -28.39
CA ILE A 366 -6.68 8.52 -29.07
C ILE A 366 -6.53 8.79 -30.57
N LEU A 367 -5.64 8.05 -31.22
CA LEU A 367 -5.50 8.02 -32.67
C LEU A 367 -6.05 6.69 -33.19
N GLU A 368 -7.05 6.74 -34.06
CA GLU A 368 -7.69 5.54 -34.62
C GLU A 368 -7.75 5.57 -36.13
N ASN A 369 -7.32 4.48 -36.78
CA ASN A 369 -7.64 4.19 -38.16
C ASN A 369 -8.61 3.00 -38.21
N ARG A 370 -9.90 3.32 -38.32
CA ARG A 370 -10.98 2.32 -38.31
C ARG A 370 -10.93 1.34 -39.48
N ASN A 371 -10.39 1.77 -40.63
CA ASN A 371 -10.28 0.92 -41.82
C ASN A 371 -9.20 -0.16 -41.67
N LYS A 372 -8.13 0.15 -40.92
CA LYS A 372 -6.99 -0.75 -40.71
C LYS A 372 -6.96 -1.39 -39.32
N LEU A 373 -7.92 -1.06 -38.46
CA LEU A 373 -7.99 -1.51 -37.06
C LEU A 373 -6.70 -1.20 -36.26
N VAL A 374 -6.08 -0.05 -36.56
CA VAL A 374 -4.89 0.44 -35.85
C VAL A 374 -5.32 1.50 -34.86
N GLN A 375 -4.80 1.43 -33.63
CA GLN A 375 -5.04 2.38 -32.57
C GLN A 375 -3.75 2.70 -31.83
N GLY A 376 -3.59 3.96 -31.42
CA GLY A 376 -2.52 4.39 -30.54
C GLY A 376 -2.89 5.64 -29.77
N SER A 377 -1.92 6.17 -29.03
CA SER A 377 -2.08 7.38 -28.22
C SER A 377 -1.26 8.52 -28.81
N GLY A 378 -1.68 9.74 -28.54
CA GLY A 378 -0.91 10.94 -28.84
C GLY A 378 -1.15 12.01 -27.79
N PHE A 379 -0.40 13.09 -27.85
CA PHE A 379 -0.60 14.23 -26.96
C PHE A 379 -0.25 15.55 -27.62
N PHE A 380 -0.97 16.61 -27.26
CA PHE A 380 -0.65 17.97 -27.64
C PHE A 380 0.48 18.49 -26.77
N LEU A 381 1.57 18.92 -27.40
CA LEU A 381 2.67 19.62 -26.77
C LEU A 381 2.55 21.11 -27.07
N LYS A 382 2.60 21.92 -26.01
CA LYS A 382 2.46 23.38 -26.09
C LYS A 382 3.46 23.97 -27.09
N ASP A 383 2.98 24.87 -27.94
CA ASP A 383 3.74 25.56 -29.00
C ASP A 383 4.35 24.65 -30.10
N VAL A 384 3.99 23.36 -30.13
CA VAL A 384 4.54 22.38 -31.10
C VAL A 384 3.43 21.71 -31.91
N GLY A 385 2.38 21.18 -31.27
CA GLY A 385 1.29 20.46 -31.93
C GLY A 385 1.08 19.04 -31.39
N LEU A 386 0.46 18.18 -32.18
CA LEU A 386 0.18 16.79 -31.80
C LEU A 386 1.43 15.93 -31.97
N VAL A 387 1.85 15.24 -30.93
CA VAL A 387 2.98 14.31 -30.92
C VAL A 387 2.48 12.88 -30.70
N THR A 388 3.03 11.93 -31.44
CA THR A 388 2.75 10.49 -31.29
C THR A 388 3.97 9.66 -31.71
N GLY A 389 3.86 8.33 -31.62
CA GLY A 389 4.88 7.39 -32.12
C GLY A 389 4.73 7.22 -33.64
N TYR A 390 5.84 7.14 -34.37
CA TYR A 390 5.81 6.95 -35.83
C TYR A 390 5.02 5.70 -36.22
N HIS A 391 5.24 4.58 -35.52
CA HIS A 391 4.56 3.32 -35.83
C HIS A 391 3.03 3.39 -35.67
N VAL A 392 2.51 4.35 -34.89
CA VAL A 392 1.06 4.55 -34.75
C VAL A 392 0.47 5.03 -36.08
N THR A 393 1.21 5.87 -36.81
CA THR A 393 0.80 6.49 -38.07
C THR A 393 1.61 6.03 -39.29
N GLU A 394 2.35 4.92 -39.17
CA GLU A 394 3.25 4.41 -40.23
C GLU A 394 2.49 4.05 -41.50
N ASP A 395 1.32 3.46 -41.34
CA ASP A 395 0.37 3.26 -42.41
C ASP A 395 -0.08 4.62 -42.92
N ARG A 396 0.17 4.96 -44.19
CA ARG A 396 -0.24 6.23 -44.84
C ARG A 396 -1.76 6.48 -44.89
N GLY A 397 -2.56 5.84 -44.05
CA GLY A 397 -3.98 6.09 -43.91
C GLY A 397 -4.29 7.31 -43.04
N PHE A 398 -5.58 7.61 -42.95
CA PHE A 398 -6.10 8.71 -42.14
C PHE A 398 -6.44 8.21 -40.73
N PHE A 399 -5.91 8.91 -39.73
CA PHE A 399 -6.15 8.64 -38.32
C PHE A 399 -7.06 9.73 -37.75
N MET A 400 -8.19 9.32 -37.20
CA MET A 400 -9.06 10.20 -36.46
C MET A 400 -8.46 10.45 -35.09
N VAL A 401 -8.44 11.71 -34.65
CA VAL A 401 -7.92 12.13 -33.35
C VAL A 401 -9.10 12.49 -32.47
N THR A 402 -9.28 11.75 -31.38
CA THR A 402 -10.40 11.94 -30.44
C THR A 402 -9.94 12.12 -29.00
N THR A 403 -10.70 12.87 -28.22
CA THR A 403 -10.55 12.86 -26.76
C THR A 403 -11.28 11.66 -26.16
N TYR A 404 -10.96 11.28 -24.92
CA TYR A 404 -11.69 10.20 -24.23
C TYR A 404 -13.18 10.50 -23.98
N LYS A 405 -13.60 11.77 -24.10
CA LYS A 405 -15.01 12.17 -24.05
C LYS A 405 -15.74 11.97 -25.37
N GLY A 406 -15.06 11.43 -26.40
CA GLY A 406 -15.61 11.22 -27.73
C GLY A 406 -15.62 12.47 -28.61
N GLU A 407 -14.97 13.57 -28.19
CA GLU A 407 -14.88 14.77 -29.00
C GLU A 407 -13.86 14.54 -30.13
N ASN A 408 -14.28 14.77 -31.39
CA ASN A 408 -13.40 14.68 -32.54
C ASN A 408 -12.60 15.98 -32.69
N ILE A 409 -11.28 15.85 -32.63
CA ILE A 409 -10.33 16.96 -32.72
C ILE A 409 -9.88 17.19 -34.17
N GLY A 410 -9.87 16.14 -35.00
CA GLY A 410 -9.49 16.24 -36.40
C GLY A 410 -8.95 14.93 -36.95
N ILE A 411 -8.26 15.04 -38.09
CA ILE A 411 -7.67 13.91 -38.82
C ILE A 411 -6.19 14.22 -39.09
N VAL A 412 -5.33 13.22 -38.93
CA VAL A 412 -3.91 13.27 -39.32
C VAL A 412 -3.57 12.15 -40.30
N SER A 413 -2.63 12.44 -41.21
CA SER A 413 -1.98 11.42 -42.03
C SER A 413 -0.59 11.93 -42.43
N LYS A 414 0.24 11.05 -43.00
CA LYS A 414 1.55 11.47 -43.52
C LYS A 414 1.48 12.56 -44.60
N GLU A 415 0.37 12.60 -45.33
CA GLU A 415 0.11 13.54 -46.42
C GLU A 415 -0.67 14.77 -45.93
N MET A 416 -1.14 14.76 -44.68
CA MET A 416 -2.01 15.79 -44.11
C MET A 416 -1.58 16.14 -42.69
N ASN A 417 -1.17 17.40 -42.53
CA ASN A 417 -0.76 17.98 -41.26
C ASN A 417 0.55 17.44 -40.67
N GLU A 418 1.28 16.53 -41.32
CA GLU A 418 2.60 16.09 -40.83
C GLU A 418 3.61 17.24 -40.91
N ILE A 419 4.28 17.52 -39.80
CA ILE A 419 5.41 18.45 -39.76
C ILE A 419 6.71 17.66 -39.97
N ILE A 420 6.91 16.62 -39.16
CA ILE A 420 8.14 15.83 -39.17
C ILE A 420 7.90 14.46 -38.53
N SER A 421 8.60 13.44 -39.00
CA SER A 421 8.56 12.10 -38.44
C SER A 421 9.90 11.37 -38.60
N ASP A 422 10.18 10.42 -37.70
CA ASP A 422 11.37 9.56 -37.76
C ASP A 422 11.02 8.11 -37.38
N LYS A 423 11.20 7.19 -38.33
CA LYS A 423 10.92 5.76 -38.16
C LYS A 423 11.87 5.07 -37.20
N ASN A 424 13.14 5.47 -37.18
CA ASN A 424 14.18 4.79 -36.41
C ASN A 424 14.04 5.11 -34.92
N ILE A 425 13.83 6.39 -34.61
CA ILE A 425 13.65 6.88 -33.25
C ILE A 425 12.24 6.56 -32.76
N ASP A 426 11.25 6.57 -33.67
CA ASP A 426 9.83 6.28 -33.47
C ASP A 426 9.02 7.46 -32.91
N TYR A 427 8.97 8.56 -33.67
CA TYR A 427 8.09 9.69 -33.38
C TYR A 427 7.50 10.32 -34.64
N ALA A 428 6.34 10.97 -34.50
CA ALA A 428 5.73 11.82 -35.52
C ALA A 428 5.07 13.05 -34.87
N ILE A 429 5.17 14.21 -35.54
CA ILE A 429 4.61 15.48 -35.08
C ILE A 429 3.69 16.03 -36.17
N TYR A 430 2.48 16.41 -35.76
CA TYR A 430 1.43 16.92 -36.63
C TYR A 430 0.95 18.32 -36.19
N ASN A 431 0.66 19.16 -37.16
CA ASN A 431 0.05 20.46 -36.98
C ASN A 431 -1.49 20.36 -36.97
N LEU A 432 -2.06 20.10 -35.81
CA LEU A 432 -3.50 20.18 -35.58
C LEU A 432 -3.80 21.43 -34.75
N ASN A 433 -4.09 22.54 -35.44
CA ASN A 433 -4.50 23.77 -34.79
C ASN A 433 -5.90 23.60 -34.20
N ASN A 434 -5.98 23.38 -32.89
CA ASN A 434 -7.23 23.47 -32.15
C ASN A 434 -7.12 24.57 -31.09
N SER A 435 -7.88 25.65 -31.25
CA SER A 435 -7.88 26.82 -30.35
C SER A 435 -8.26 26.51 -28.90
N SER A 436 -8.87 25.33 -28.64
CA SER A 436 -9.26 24.90 -27.30
C SER A 436 -8.17 24.16 -26.51
N MET A 437 -7.03 23.81 -27.13
CA MET A 437 -6.00 22.99 -26.50
C MET A 437 -4.75 23.83 -26.18
N GLU A 438 -4.47 24.06 -24.89
CA GLU A 438 -3.25 24.76 -24.45
C GLU A 438 -1.96 23.95 -24.64
N GLY A 439 -2.06 22.63 -24.77
CA GLY A 439 -0.93 21.72 -24.82
C GLY A 439 -0.31 21.40 -23.45
N LEU A 440 0.37 20.27 -23.35
CA LEU A 440 1.20 19.94 -22.20
C LEU A 440 2.50 20.74 -22.23
N GLU A 441 3.00 21.11 -21.05
CA GLU A 441 4.27 21.84 -20.93
C GLU A 441 5.46 20.93 -21.17
N LEU A 442 6.49 21.48 -21.80
CA LEU A 442 7.77 20.81 -22.01
C LEU A 442 8.60 20.78 -20.72
N GLY A 443 9.14 19.62 -20.38
CA GLY A 443 10.12 19.42 -19.31
C GLY A 443 11.51 19.14 -19.87
N ASP A 444 12.53 19.23 -19.02
CA ASP A 444 13.88 18.86 -19.40
C ASP A 444 14.03 17.33 -19.37
N SER A 445 14.42 16.76 -20.51
CA SER A 445 14.64 15.33 -20.68
C SER A 445 16.13 14.96 -20.80
N ASN A 446 17.03 15.94 -20.65
CA ASN A 446 18.47 15.70 -20.54
C ASN A 446 18.88 15.26 -19.12
N GLU A 447 18.10 15.65 -18.10
CA GLU A 447 18.40 15.41 -16.68
C GLU A 447 17.85 14.07 -16.13
N ILE A 448 17.36 13.17 -17.00
CA ILE A 448 16.73 11.92 -16.55
C ILE A 448 17.79 10.94 -16.01
N GLU A 449 17.60 10.51 -14.76
CA GLU A 449 18.46 9.54 -14.06
C GLU A 449 17.77 8.20 -13.80
N ILE A 450 18.58 7.14 -13.61
CA ILE A 450 18.05 5.83 -13.22
C ILE A 450 17.51 5.94 -11.78
N GLY A 451 16.26 5.53 -11.59
CA GLY A 451 15.53 5.65 -10.33
C GLY A 451 14.55 6.82 -10.29
N ASP A 452 14.59 7.72 -11.27
CA ASP A 452 13.62 8.81 -11.36
C ASP A 452 12.20 8.29 -11.50
N LYS A 453 11.27 8.96 -10.82
CA LYS A 453 9.84 8.68 -10.95
C LYS A 453 9.28 9.46 -12.12
N VAL A 454 8.63 8.73 -13.02
CA VAL A 454 7.98 9.27 -14.21
C VAL A 454 6.55 8.75 -14.30
N THR A 455 5.64 9.56 -14.84
CA THR A 455 4.24 9.18 -15.04
C THR A 455 4.01 8.93 -16.53
N VAL A 456 3.62 7.70 -16.87
CA VAL A 456 3.20 7.37 -18.24
C VAL A 456 1.70 7.60 -18.39
N VAL A 457 1.31 8.20 -19.51
CA VAL A 457 -0.08 8.57 -19.82
C VAL A 457 -0.42 8.16 -21.25
N GLY A 458 -1.49 7.40 -21.43
CA GLY A 458 -1.99 7.00 -22.75
C GLY A 458 -3.29 6.23 -22.68
N TYR A 459 -3.68 5.60 -23.78
CA TYR A 459 -4.92 4.84 -23.93
C TYR A 459 -4.64 3.46 -24.55
N PRO A 460 -4.23 2.48 -23.74
CA PRO A 460 -4.00 1.13 -24.22
C PRO A 460 -5.31 0.43 -24.56
N ASP A 461 -5.40 -0.13 -25.78
CA ASP A 461 -6.55 -0.86 -26.31
C ASP A 461 -7.90 -0.18 -25.95
N TYR A 462 -7.98 1.12 -26.20
CA TYR A 462 -9.11 1.98 -25.84
C TYR A 462 -10.44 1.46 -26.37
N ILE A 463 -11.41 1.41 -25.47
CA ILE A 463 -12.81 1.19 -25.76
C ILE A 463 -13.57 2.46 -25.34
N GLU A 464 -14.61 2.81 -26.10
CA GLU A 464 -15.46 3.96 -25.78
C GLU A 464 -15.92 3.96 -24.31
N GLY A 465 -15.63 5.06 -23.61
CA GLY A 465 -15.89 5.21 -22.18
C GLY A 465 -14.69 4.90 -21.27
N ASP A 466 -13.57 4.45 -21.81
CA ASP A 466 -12.33 4.31 -21.05
C ASP A 466 -11.77 5.68 -20.62
N THR A 467 -11.01 5.68 -19.52
CA THR A 467 -10.32 6.87 -18.99
C THR A 467 -8.82 6.75 -19.24
N PRO A 468 -8.07 7.87 -19.24
CA PRO A 468 -6.63 7.84 -19.48
C PRO A 468 -5.92 6.86 -18.54
N TYR A 469 -5.09 5.98 -19.10
CA TYR A 469 -4.19 5.14 -18.33
C TYR A 469 -3.04 6.02 -17.80
N VAL A 470 -3.10 6.36 -16.52
CA VAL A 470 -2.07 7.12 -15.82
C VAL A 470 -1.35 6.22 -14.82
N HIS A 471 -0.04 6.07 -14.98
CA HIS A 471 0.74 5.19 -14.10
C HIS A 471 2.12 5.76 -13.79
N THR A 472 2.43 5.95 -12.51
CA THR A 472 3.78 6.34 -12.05
C THR A 472 4.68 5.11 -11.95
N CYS A 473 5.88 5.22 -12.50
CA CYS A 473 6.90 4.17 -12.49
C CYS A 473 8.30 4.77 -12.33
N GLU A 474 9.29 3.89 -12.21
CA GLU A 474 10.70 4.28 -12.04
C GLU A 474 11.45 4.00 -13.34
N VAL A 475 12.36 4.90 -13.70
CA VAL A 475 13.34 4.67 -14.78
C VAL A 475 14.30 3.56 -14.33
N THR A 476 14.38 2.47 -15.10
CA THR A 476 15.15 1.28 -14.73
C THR A 476 16.49 1.16 -15.45
N SER A 477 16.58 1.67 -16.67
CA SER A 477 17.83 1.67 -17.42
C SER A 477 17.86 2.76 -18.49
N LYS A 478 19.06 3.09 -18.94
CA LYS A 478 19.35 3.97 -20.07
C LYS A 478 20.17 3.20 -21.10
N THR A 479 19.74 3.17 -22.34
CA THR A 479 20.41 2.48 -23.46
C THR A 479 20.58 3.44 -24.63
N LYS A 480 21.66 3.32 -25.40
CA LYS A 480 21.80 4.05 -26.66
C LYS A 480 21.32 3.21 -27.83
N TYR A 481 20.52 3.79 -28.72
CA TYR A 481 20.06 3.19 -29.97
C TYR A 481 20.28 4.18 -31.11
N LEU A 482 21.08 3.79 -32.12
CA LEU A 482 21.49 4.66 -33.23
C LEU A 482 22.10 6.01 -32.78
N GLY A 483 22.85 5.99 -31.67
CA GLY A 483 23.46 7.20 -31.09
C GLY A 483 22.57 7.96 -30.11
N GLU A 484 21.25 7.72 -30.16
CA GLU A 484 20.24 8.41 -29.35
C GLU A 484 19.88 7.65 -28.06
N CYS A 485 19.48 8.36 -27.01
CA CYS A 485 19.17 7.73 -25.71
C CYS A 485 17.73 7.24 -25.63
N LEU A 486 17.54 5.99 -25.19
CA LEU A 486 16.25 5.39 -24.84
C LEU A 486 16.25 5.00 -23.37
N TYR A 487 15.11 5.19 -22.70
CA TYR A 487 14.94 4.85 -21.29
C TYR A 487 13.95 3.70 -21.14
N THR A 488 14.24 2.75 -20.25
CA THR A 488 13.28 1.71 -19.87
C THR A 488 12.67 2.06 -18.53
N VAL A 489 11.44 1.58 -18.30
CA VAL A 489 10.70 1.85 -17.05
C VAL A 489 10.25 0.56 -16.37
N SER A 490 10.00 0.65 -15.07
CA SER A 490 9.53 -0.48 -14.26
C SER A 490 8.07 -0.88 -14.50
N ALA A 491 7.32 -0.09 -15.26
CA ALA A 491 5.94 -0.38 -15.66
C ALA A 491 5.88 -1.25 -16.92
N ARG A 492 4.88 -2.13 -16.97
CA ARG A 492 4.50 -2.81 -18.22
C ARG A 492 3.64 -1.85 -19.02
N ILE A 493 4.14 -1.41 -20.17
CA ILE A 493 3.37 -0.60 -21.12
C ILE A 493 2.55 -1.57 -21.97
N ILE A 494 1.23 -1.35 -22.04
CA ILE A 494 0.29 -2.19 -22.78
C ILE A 494 0.20 -1.68 -24.22
N HIS A 495 -0.13 -2.56 -25.17
CA HIS A 495 -0.40 -2.19 -26.55
C HIS A 495 -1.48 -1.09 -26.63
N GLY A 496 -1.38 -0.17 -27.61
CA GLY A 496 -2.22 1.02 -27.72
C GLY A 496 -1.78 2.24 -26.87
N ALA A 497 -0.99 2.07 -25.80
CA ALA A 497 -0.44 3.20 -25.04
C ALA A 497 0.74 3.90 -25.75
N SER A 498 1.30 3.26 -26.79
CA SER A 498 2.33 3.82 -27.65
C SER A 498 1.97 5.19 -28.19
N GLY A 499 2.96 6.08 -28.24
CA GLY A 499 2.77 7.48 -28.66
C GLY A 499 2.19 8.39 -27.58
N GLY A 500 1.77 7.85 -26.44
CA GLY A 500 1.34 8.63 -25.27
C GLY A 500 2.50 9.39 -24.60
N ALA A 501 2.17 10.20 -23.59
CA ALA A 501 3.12 11.09 -22.94
C ALA A 501 3.84 10.41 -21.75
N VAL A 502 5.10 10.79 -21.54
CA VAL A 502 5.84 10.52 -20.30
C VAL A 502 6.14 11.85 -19.62
N LEU A 503 5.72 11.96 -18.36
CA LEU A 503 5.78 13.18 -17.57
C LEU A 503 6.75 13.05 -16.40
N ASN A 504 7.44 14.13 -16.06
CA ASN A 504 8.22 14.23 -14.83
C ASN A 504 7.30 14.50 -13.61
N LYS A 505 7.91 14.65 -12.43
CA LYS A 505 7.21 14.95 -11.17
C LYS A 505 6.40 16.26 -11.17
N ASP A 506 6.75 17.19 -12.05
CA ASP A 506 6.10 18.49 -12.21
C ASP A 506 5.04 18.47 -13.32
N ASN A 507 4.65 17.27 -13.77
CA ASN A 507 3.67 17.03 -14.85
C ASN A 507 4.05 17.63 -16.22
N LYS A 508 5.36 17.81 -16.46
CA LYS A 508 5.90 18.29 -17.74
C LYS A 508 6.38 17.12 -18.60
N VAL A 509 6.16 17.21 -19.91
CA VAL A 509 6.52 16.18 -20.88
C VAL A 509 8.03 16.05 -20.98
N ILE A 510 8.53 14.84 -20.75
CA ILE A 510 9.94 14.46 -20.91
C ILE A 510 10.12 13.33 -21.92
N GLY A 511 9.05 12.71 -22.41
CA GLY A 511 9.17 11.66 -23.41
C GLY A 511 7.88 11.20 -24.06
N ILE A 512 8.05 10.34 -25.06
CA ILE A 512 7.01 9.70 -25.87
C ILE A 512 7.07 8.20 -25.59
N ILE A 513 5.94 7.60 -25.21
CA ILE A 513 5.85 6.17 -24.90
C ILE A 513 6.21 5.34 -26.13
N LYS A 514 7.14 4.38 -25.95
CA LYS A 514 7.54 3.40 -26.96
C LYS A 514 7.26 1.99 -26.43
N ALA A 515 6.15 1.39 -26.86
CA ALA A 515 5.89 -0.02 -26.60
C ALA A 515 6.61 -0.86 -27.67
N GLY A 516 7.58 -1.67 -27.27
CA GLY A 516 8.46 -2.37 -28.22
C GLY A 516 7.73 -3.44 -29.04
N VAL A 517 7.93 -3.40 -30.36
CA VAL A 517 8.02 -4.60 -31.22
C VAL A 517 9.45 -5.11 -31.12
N VAL A 518 9.63 -6.35 -30.67
CA VAL A 518 10.94 -7.02 -30.58
C VAL A 518 11.33 -7.49 -31.98
N SER A 519 12.55 -7.20 -32.44
CA SER A 519 13.14 -7.78 -33.65
C SER A 519 13.19 -9.30 -33.53
N TYR A 520 12.90 -10.01 -34.63
CA TYR A 520 12.58 -11.45 -34.72
C TYR A 520 13.65 -12.47 -34.28
N GLU A 521 14.68 -12.07 -33.55
CA GLU A 521 15.74 -12.97 -33.07
C GLU A 521 16.07 -12.65 -31.61
N GLU A 522 15.26 -13.18 -30.67
CA GLU A 522 15.70 -13.61 -29.33
C GLU A 522 14.51 -14.20 -28.56
N LYS A 523 14.70 -15.43 -28.04
CA LYS A 523 13.69 -16.19 -27.29
C LYS A 523 13.43 -15.54 -25.93
N GLU A 524 12.14 -15.46 -25.57
CA GLU A 524 11.60 -15.25 -24.22
C GLU A 524 12.35 -14.23 -23.35
N ASP A 525 12.03 -12.94 -23.49
CA ASP A 525 12.44 -11.98 -22.46
C ASP A 525 11.36 -10.95 -22.12
N VAL A 526 11.33 -10.58 -20.84
CA VAL A 526 10.36 -9.66 -20.22
C VAL A 526 10.52 -8.28 -20.89
N GLY A 527 9.68 -7.99 -21.89
CA GLY A 527 9.79 -6.83 -22.77
C GLY A 527 10.20 -5.55 -22.05
N LYS A 528 11.36 -5.00 -22.42
CA LYS A 528 11.89 -3.72 -21.93
C LYS A 528 11.06 -2.58 -22.55
N HIS A 529 9.91 -2.29 -21.95
CA HIS A 529 9.07 -1.16 -22.33
C HIS A 529 9.73 0.16 -21.87
N GLY A 530 9.59 1.20 -22.67
CA GLY A 530 10.35 2.43 -22.45
C GLY A 530 9.74 3.66 -23.10
N PHE A 531 10.54 4.70 -23.23
CA PHE A 531 10.16 5.93 -23.89
C PHE A 531 11.35 6.60 -24.58
N VAL A 532 11.00 7.37 -25.61
CA VAL A 532 11.91 8.25 -26.33
C VAL A 532 11.91 9.61 -25.62
N PRO A 533 13.07 10.17 -25.24
CA PRO A 533 13.18 11.52 -24.73
C PRO A 533 12.64 12.56 -25.71
N ILE A 534 11.78 13.45 -25.22
CA ILE A 534 11.09 14.41 -26.10
C ILE A 534 12.05 15.39 -26.78
N HIS A 535 13.18 15.72 -26.14
CA HIS A 535 14.18 16.64 -26.73
C HIS A 535 14.75 16.14 -28.06
N ILE A 536 14.74 14.82 -28.31
CA ILE A 536 15.26 14.24 -29.56
C ILE A 536 14.32 14.62 -30.71
N ALA A 537 13.01 14.41 -30.54
CA ALA A 537 12.01 14.82 -31.52
C ALA A 537 12.02 16.33 -31.76
N LEU A 538 12.21 17.12 -30.69
CA LEU A 538 12.23 18.58 -30.77
C LEU A 538 13.46 19.14 -31.48
N LYS A 539 14.64 18.55 -31.32
CA LYS A 539 15.85 18.96 -32.08
C LYS A 539 15.60 18.87 -33.58
N HIS A 540 15.02 17.76 -34.04
CA HIS A 540 14.71 17.57 -35.45
C HIS A 540 13.62 18.56 -35.91
N TRP A 541 12.57 18.77 -35.11
CA TRP A 541 11.52 19.75 -35.40
C TRP A 541 12.04 21.19 -35.51
N MET A 542 12.88 21.63 -34.57
CA MET A 542 13.49 22.98 -34.59
C MET A 542 14.33 23.21 -35.86
N SER A 543 15.15 22.22 -36.25
CA SER A 543 15.95 22.32 -37.48
C SER A 543 15.10 22.46 -38.75
N GLN A 544 13.92 21.84 -38.78
CA GLN A 544 12.97 21.97 -39.88
C GLN A 544 12.31 23.36 -39.92
N GLN A 545 11.95 23.93 -38.76
CA GLN A 545 11.40 25.29 -38.67
C GLN A 545 12.40 26.35 -39.14
N GLU A 546 13.68 26.20 -38.80
CA GLU A 546 14.75 27.10 -39.28
C GLU A 546 14.93 27.01 -40.80
N ASN A 547 14.97 25.79 -41.36
CA ASN A 547 15.08 25.60 -42.81
C ASN A 547 13.87 26.15 -43.59
N GLN A 548 12.66 26.07 -43.03
CA GLN A 548 11.46 26.64 -43.64
C GLN A 548 11.47 28.17 -43.62
N LYS A 549 11.92 28.80 -42.53
CA LYS A 549 12.07 30.27 -42.45
C LYS A 549 13.06 30.82 -43.47
N ILE A 550 14.21 30.15 -43.63
CA ILE A 550 15.24 30.56 -44.60
C ILE A 550 14.72 30.48 -46.04
N ASN A 551 13.86 29.50 -46.36
CA ASN A 551 13.28 29.35 -47.70
C ASN A 551 12.08 30.27 -48.00
N THR A 552 11.52 30.96 -47.00
CA THR A 552 10.42 31.93 -47.18
C THR A 552 10.88 33.39 -47.20
N GLU A 553 12.12 33.67 -46.78
CA GLU A 553 12.72 35.01 -46.77
C GLU A 553 13.73 35.25 -47.92
N GLY A 554 13.99 34.24 -48.75
CA GLY A 554 14.79 34.34 -49.99
C GLY A 554 13.93 34.10 -51.22
#